data_AF-A0A951EGE1-F1
#
_entry.id   AF-A0A951EGE1-F1
#
_cell.length_a   1.000
_cell.length_b   1.000
_cell.length_c   1.000
_cell.angle_alpha   90.00
_cell.angle_beta   90.00
_cell.angle_gamma   90.00
#
_symmetry.space_group_name_H-M   'P 1'
#
loop_
_entity.id
_entity.type
_entity.pdbx_description
1 polymer ?
#
loop_
_entity_poly.entity_id
_entity_poly.type
_entity_poly.pdbx_seq_one_letter_code
_entity_poly.pdbx_strand_id
1 'polypeptide(L)'
;MSDSLVRDSFREQAEACRRLGSPLNALLCATLAERLDRSSAFGRRVLDWDGASLRDDVLALRCCGAFHAQVRAGAAPGLQALYPPNDLPEPEGLWGALAETIEAGDEHLTRF
;
A
#
# COMPACT_ATOMS: atom_id res chain seq x y z
N MET A 1 -2.39 -14.98 -9.41
CA MET A 1 -1.80 -15.53 -8.17
C MET A 1 -2.89 -15.80 -7.14
N SER A 2 -2.64 -16.54 -6.06
CA SER A 2 -3.65 -16.67 -4.98
C SER A 2 -3.58 -15.47 -4.04
N ASP A 3 -4.72 -15.12 -3.43
CA ASP A 3 -4.84 -14.03 -2.45
C ASP A 3 -3.80 -14.18 -1.30
N SER A 4 -3.69 -15.39 -0.74
CA SER A 4 -2.71 -15.69 0.33
C SER A 4 -1.28 -15.38 -0.10
N LEU A 5 -0.87 -15.76 -1.33
CA LEU A 5 0.48 -15.49 -1.82
C LEU A 5 0.76 -13.99 -1.97
N VAL A 6 -0.23 -13.22 -2.42
CA VAL A 6 -0.11 -11.75 -2.48
C VAL A 6 0.10 -11.20 -1.08
N ARG A 7 -0.73 -11.58 -0.11
CA ARG A 7 -0.61 -11.09 1.28
C ARG A 7 0.71 -11.50 1.91
N ASP A 8 1.19 -12.72 1.69
CA ASP A 8 2.48 -13.18 2.20
C ASP A 8 3.64 -12.36 1.61
N SER A 9 3.60 -12.07 0.30
CA SER A 9 4.59 -11.18 -0.33
C SER A 9 4.60 -9.78 0.28
N PHE A 10 3.43 -9.22 0.65
CA PHE A 10 3.35 -7.93 1.32
C PHE A 10 3.92 -7.98 2.75
N ARG A 11 3.69 -9.07 3.49
CA ARG A 11 4.30 -9.28 4.83
C ARG A 11 5.82 -9.38 4.74
N GLU A 12 6.34 -10.14 3.78
CA GLU A 12 7.79 -10.24 3.51
C GLU A 12 8.38 -8.86 3.18
N GLN A 13 7.71 -8.08 2.33
CA GLN A 13 8.15 -6.73 1.99
C GLN A 13 8.11 -5.79 3.21
N ALA A 14 7.10 -5.92 4.08
CA ALA A 14 7.00 -5.15 5.31
C ALA A 14 8.22 -5.40 6.22
N GLU A 15 8.63 -6.66 6.39
CA GLU A 15 9.84 -7.01 7.13
C GLU A 15 11.10 -6.43 6.50
N ALA A 16 11.23 -6.51 5.17
CA ALA A 16 12.35 -5.91 4.46
C ALA A 16 12.43 -4.40 4.68
N CYS A 17 11.30 -3.69 4.57
CA CYS A 17 11.22 -2.25 4.85
C CYS A 17 11.62 -1.92 6.29
N ARG A 18 11.24 -2.72 7.30
CA ARG A 18 11.70 -2.53 8.69
C ARG A 18 13.21 -2.64 8.80
N ARG A 19 13.81 -3.70 8.26
CA ARG A 19 15.26 -3.92 8.31
C ARG A 19 16.06 -2.82 7.60
N LEU A 20 15.48 -2.24 6.55
CA LEU A 20 16.10 -1.18 5.75
C LEU A 20 15.80 0.24 6.28
N GLY A 21 15.15 0.39 7.43
CA GLY A 21 14.90 1.70 8.04
C GLY A 21 13.78 2.50 7.39
N SER A 22 12.80 1.84 6.76
CA SER A 22 11.61 2.46 6.16
C SER A 22 10.33 2.09 6.92
N PRO A 23 10.12 2.65 8.13
CA PRO A 23 9.05 2.21 9.04
C PRO A 23 7.65 2.50 8.48
N LEU A 24 7.44 3.62 7.78
CA LEU A 24 6.14 3.93 7.18
C LEU A 24 5.78 2.94 6.06
N ASN A 25 6.70 2.65 5.15
CA ASN A 25 6.46 1.66 4.10
C ASN A 25 6.26 0.26 4.68
N ALA A 26 6.97 -0.08 5.75
CA ALA A 26 6.74 -1.33 6.45
C ALA A 26 5.32 -1.43 7.01
N LEU A 27 4.84 -0.37 7.65
CA LEU A 27 3.49 -0.31 8.19
C LEU A 27 2.45 -0.38 7.06
N LEU A 28 2.63 0.41 5.98
CA LEU A 28 1.74 0.40 4.82
C LEU A 28 1.62 -0.99 4.19
N CYS A 29 2.74 -1.66 3.92
CA CYS A 29 2.75 -3.02 3.37
C CYS A 29 2.00 -4.01 4.28
N ALA A 30 2.24 -3.95 5.60
CA ALA A 30 1.56 -4.81 6.56
C ALA A 30 0.05 -4.52 6.64
N THR A 31 -0.34 -3.24 6.68
CA THR A 31 -1.75 -2.83 6.71
C THR A 31 -2.49 -3.27 5.46
N LEU A 32 -1.91 -3.13 4.26
CA LEU A 32 -2.52 -3.64 3.03
C LEU A 32 -2.66 -5.17 3.03
N ALA A 33 -1.65 -5.89 3.53
CA ALA A 33 -1.72 -7.35 3.65
C ALA A 33 -2.85 -7.82 4.57
N GLU A 34 -3.20 -7.03 5.59
CA GLU A 34 -4.24 -7.36 6.55
C GLU A 34 -5.63 -6.92 6.09
N ARG A 35 -5.77 -5.69 5.59
CA ARG A 35 -7.06 -5.01 5.48
C ARG A 35 -7.59 -4.88 4.06
N LEU A 36 -6.73 -4.97 3.04
CA LEU A 36 -7.18 -4.78 1.66
C LEU A 36 -8.18 -5.88 1.26
N ASP A 37 -9.25 -5.49 0.57
CA ASP A 37 -10.27 -6.38 0.03
C ASP A 37 -10.53 -6.07 -1.45
N ARG A 38 -11.58 -6.68 -2.04
CA ARG A 38 -11.92 -6.52 -3.47
C ARG A 38 -12.99 -5.48 -3.75
N SER A 39 -13.33 -4.62 -2.78
CA SER A 39 -14.37 -3.61 -2.95
C SER A 39 -13.97 -2.52 -3.97
N SER A 40 -12.69 -2.19 -4.05
CA SER A 40 -12.11 -1.18 -4.95
C SER A 40 -11.40 -1.78 -6.17
N ALA A 41 -11.21 -1.00 -7.23
CA ALA A 41 -10.43 -1.37 -8.40
C ALA A 41 -8.95 -1.61 -8.03
N PHE A 42 -8.40 -0.78 -7.14
CA PHE A 42 -7.08 -0.98 -6.53
C PHE A 42 -7.00 -2.31 -5.77
N GLY A 43 -7.98 -2.59 -4.93
CA GLY A 43 -8.06 -3.84 -4.16
C GLY A 43 -8.08 -5.09 -5.06
N ARG A 44 -8.92 -5.08 -6.10
CA ARG A 44 -8.97 -6.15 -7.12
C ARG A 44 -7.66 -6.27 -7.89
N ARG A 45 -7.10 -5.15 -8.36
CA ARG A 45 -5.82 -5.11 -9.10
C ARG A 45 -4.70 -5.79 -8.32
N VAL A 46 -4.64 -5.56 -7.01
CA VAL A 46 -3.62 -6.11 -6.12
C VAL A 46 -3.90 -7.57 -5.77
N LEU A 47 -5.11 -7.88 -5.29
CA LEU A 47 -5.43 -9.22 -4.78
C LEU A 47 -5.61 -10.27 -5.89
N ASP A 48 -5.91 -9.83 -7.11
CA ASP A 48 -6.06 -10.68 -8.30
C ASP A 48 -4.85 -10.55 -9.25
N TRP A 49 -3.70 -10.10 -8.73
CA TRP A 49 -2.48 -9.91 -9.51
C TRP A 49 -2.13 -11.13 -10.37
N ASP A 50 -1.97 -10.89 -11.67
CA ASP A 50 -1.75 -11.87 -12.73
C ASP A 50 -0.30 -11.88 -13.25
N GLY A 51 0.58 -11.07 -12.66
CA GLY A 51 2.00 -11.03 -13.03
C GLY A 51 2.73 -12.35 -12.75
N ALA A 52 3.85 -12.53 -13.46
CA ALA A 52 4.60 -13.78 -13.48
C ALA A 52 5.28 -14.12 -12.14
N SER A 53 5.63 -13.11 -11.34
CA SER A 53 6.39 -13.28 -10.09
C SER A 53 6.16 -12.10 -9.15
N LEU A 54 5.52 -12.35 -7.99
CA LEU A 54 5.31 -11.30 -6.96
C LEU A 54 6.63 -10.70 -6.44
N ARG A 55 7.69 -11.52 -6.39
CA ARG A 55 9.01 -11.11 -5.94
C ARG A 55 9.65 -10.12 -6.91
N ASP A 56 9.60 -10.43 -8.20
CA ASP A 56 10.22 -9.58 -9.23
C ASP A 56 9.35 -8.37 -9.58
N ASP A 57 8.03 -8.53 -9.45
CA ASP A 57 7.06 -7.45 -9.63
C ASP A 57 7.11 -6.40 -8.51
N VAL A 58 7.69 -6.73 -7.36
CA VAL A 58 7.77 -5.84 -6.18
C VAL A 58 6.44 -5.16 -5.89
N LEU A 59 5.34 -5.93 -6.00
CA LEU A 59 3.97 -5.40 -6.05
C LEU A 59 3.63 -4.50 -4.85
N ALA A 60 4.04 -4.90 -3.65
CA ALA A 60 3.86 -4.10 -2.44
C ALA A 60 4.53 -2.72 -2.54
N LEU A 61 5.74 -2.64 -3.12
CA LEU A 61 6.43 -1.37 -3.34
C LEU A 61 5.80 -0.54 -4.45
N ARG A 62 5.23 -1.16 -5.49
CA ARG A 62 4.43 -0.45 -6.51
C ARG A 62 3.22 0.22 -5.85
N CYS A 63 2.55 -0.46 -4.91
CA CYS A 63 1.47 0.12 -4.12
C CYS A 63 1.95 1.30 -3.27
N CYS A 64 3.06 1.17 -2.53
CA CYS A 64 3.66 2.30 -1.79
C CYS A 64 3.94 3.50 -2.70
N GLY A 65 4.47 3.25 -3.90
CA GLY A 65 4.72 4.28 -4.91
C GLY A 65 3.45 4.97 -5.39
N ALA A 66 2.37 4.22 -5.63
CA ALA A 66 1.08 4.76 -6.05
C ALA A 66 0.48 5.71 -5.01
N PHE A 67 0.49 5.32 -3.73
CA PHE A 67 0.06 6.19 -2.63
C PHE A 67 0.97 7.42 -2.48
N HIS A 68 2.29 7.23 -2.58
CA HIS A 68 3.22 8.35 -2.53
C HIS A 68 3.00 9.34 -3.69
N ALA A 69 2.64 8.87 -4.88
CA ALA A 69 2.29 9.72 -6.00
C ALA A 69 1.04 10.57 -5.72
N GLN A 70 0.02 10.03 -5.04
CA GLN A 70 -1.15 10.81 -4.61
C GLN A 70 -0.78 11.89 -3.59
N VAL A 71 0.08 11.55 -2.62
CA VAL A 71 0.61 12.53 -1.65
C VAL A 71 1.39 13.64 -2.35
N ARG A 72 2.27 13.28 -3.29
CA ARG A 72 3.07 14.23 -4.08
C ARG A 72 2.22 15.13 -4.97
N ALA A 73 1.07 14.64 -5.44
CA ALA A 73 0.10 15.40 -6.22
C ALA A 73 -0.81 16.30 -5.36
N GLY A 74 -0.74 16.21 -4.02
CA GLY A 74 -1.64 16.93 -3.11
C GLY A 74 -3.06 16.36 -3.09
N ALA A 75 -3.27 15.16 -3.63
CA ALA A 75 -4.59 14.53 -3.75
C ALA A 75 -4.98 13.72 -2.50
N ALA A 76 -4.04 13.49 -1.57
CA ALA A 76 -4.26 12.70 -0.36
C ALA A 76 -3.80 13.44 0.91
N PRO A 77 -4.48 14.55 1.31
CA PRO A 77 -4.04 15.38 2.44
C PRO A 77 -4.02 14.63 3.78
N GLY A 78 -5.00 13.75 4.03
CA GLY A 78 -5.03 12.90 5.22
C GLY A 78 -3.82 11.97 5.29
N LEU A 79 -3.47 11.33 4.16
CA LEU A 79 -2.29 10.48 4.07
C LEU A 79 -0.97 11.27 4.13
N GLN A 80 -0.93 12.47 3.54
CA GLN A 80 0.23 13.36 3.59
C GLN A 80 0.63 13.70 5.03
N ALA A 81 -0.35 13.90 5.91
CA ALA A 81 -0.09 14.19 7.33
C ALA A 81 0.62 13.04 8.07
N LEU A 82 0.61 11.83 7.50
CA LEU A 82 1.26 10.64 8.07
C LEU A 82 2.66 10.36 7.48
N TYR A 83 3.08 11.11 6.46
CA TYR A 83 4.41 10.98 5.87
C TYR A 83 5.47 11.74 6.72
N PRO A 84 6.76 11.33 6.66
CA PRO A 84 7.84 12.08 7.29
C PRO A 84 7.84 13.57 6.90
N PRO A 85 8.19 14.48 7.82
CA PRO A 85 8.86 14.25 9.11
C PRO A 85 7.91 13.97 10.29
N ASN A 86 6.62 13.74 10.05
CA ASN A 86 5.68 13.44 11.13
C ASN A 86 5.96 12.08 11.77
N ASP A 87 5.44 11.89 12.98
CA ASP A 87 5.55 10.62 13.71
C ASP A 87 4.88 9.48 12.95
N LEU A 88 5.39 8.26 13.16
CA LEU A 88 4.78 7.07 12.58
C LEU A 88 3.35 6.91 13.14
N PRO A 89 2.33 6.77 12.27
CA PRO A 89 0.95 6.62 12.75
C PRO A 89 0.71 5.24 13.36
N GLU A 90 -0.36 5.15 14.16
CA GLU A 90 -0.95 3.88 14.53
C GLU A 90 -1.56 3.18 13.29
N PRO A 91 -1.60 1.83 13.25
CA PRO A 91 -2.14 1.08 12.11
C PRO A 91 -3.55 1.49 11.68
N GLU A 92 -4.42 1.82 12.65
CA GLU A 92 -5.79 2.25 12.38
C GLU A 92 -5.84 3.60 11.66
N GLY A 93 -5.03 4.56 12.11
CA GLY A 93 -4.94 5.88 11.48
C GLY A 93 -4.40 5.79 10.05
N LEU A 94 -3.41 4.93 9.82
CA LEU A 94 -2.91 4.68 8.47
C LEU A 94 -3.98 4.06 7.58
N TRP A 95 -4.71 3.05 8.06
CA TRP A 95 -5.77 2.43 7.27
C TRP A 95 -6.85 3.43 6.87
N GLY A 96 -7.32 4.27 7.80
CA GLY A 96 -8.31 5.31 7.51
C GLY A 96 -7.86 6.21 6.34
N ALA A 97 -6.63 6.72 6.41
CA ALA A 97 -6.08 7.56 5.35
C ALA A 97 -5.88 6.82 4.01
N LEU A 98 -5.49 5.55 4.04
CA LEU A 98 -5.36 4.71 2.83
C LEU A 98 -6.72 4.44 2.20
N ALA A 99 -7.74 4.08 3.00
CA ALA A 99 -9.09 3.81 2.53
C ALA A 99 -9.73 5.05 1.90
N GLU A 100 -9.59 6.23 2.54
CA GLU A 100 -10.02 7.51 1.96
C GLU A 100 -9.30 7.81 0.64
N THR A 101 -8.00 7.53 0.56
CA THR A 101 -7.22 7.75 -0.67
C THR A 101 -7.63 6.79 -1.79
N ILE A 102 -7.97 5.53 -1.44
CA ILE A 102 -8.53 4.56 -2.39
C ILE A 102 -9.88 5.05 -2.89
N GLU A 103 -10.78 5.48 -2.01
CA GLU A 103 -12.10 5.97 -2.40
C GLU A 103 -12.01 7.20 -3.32
N ALA A 104 -11.13 8.15 -3.01
CA ALA A 104 -10.96 9.39 -3.78
C ALA A 104 -10.23 9.19 -5.12
N GLY A 105 -9.41 8.14 -5.26
CA GLY A 105 -8.44 7.99 -6.36
C GLY A 105 -8.32 6.57 -6.92
N ASP A 106 -9.35 5.73 -6.75
CA ASP A 106 -9.31 4.27 -6.97
C ASP A 106 -8.63 3.86 -8.29
N GLU A 107 -9.16 4.32 -9.43
CA GLU A 107 -8.61 4.00 -10.75
C GLU A 107 -7.22 4.59 -11.00
N HIS A 108 -6.86 5.69 -10.33
CA HIS A 108 -5.54 6.26 -10.49
C HIS A 108 -4.49 5.37 -9.81
N LEU A 109 -4.84 4.78 -8.67
CA LEU A 109 -3.94 3.89 -7.93
C LEU A 109 -3.61 2.61 -8.70
N THR A 110 -4.34 2.23 -9.76
CA THR A 110 -4.07 1.00 -10.53
C THR A 110 -3.04 1.16 -11.66
N ARG A 111 -2.48 2.36 -11.86
CA ARG A 111 -1.70 2.74 -13.07
C ARG A 111 -0.22 2.30 -13.05
N PHE A 112 0.10 1.25 -12.29
CA PHE A 112 1.45 0.68 -12.19
C PHE A 112 1.53 -0.73 -12.76
#